data_AF-A0A7W5Y716-F1
#
_entry.id   AF-A0A7W5Y716-F1
#
_cell.length_a   1.000
_cell.length_b   1.000
_cell.length_c   1.000
_cell.angle_alpha   90.00
_cell.angle_beta   90.00
_cell.angle_gamma   90.00
#
_symmetry.space_group_name_H-M   'P 1'
#
loop_
_entity.id
_entity.type
_entity.pdbx_description
1 polymer ?
#
loop_
_entity_poly.entity_id
_entity_poly.type
_entity_poly.pdbx_seq_one_letter_code
_entity_poly.pdbx_strand_id
1 'polypeptide(L)'
;MLDAFLTALRASLERMDDGWDARFLATRALCGLTPAVEAHSLRYCNETTQAAFARMGARLGLDPGDVRLKLVIEVAVAAWRHAALSWAAAGGQQGRAGLRARLDEAFAAVPESIALTSGG
;
A
#
# COMPACT_ATOMS: atom_id res chain seq x y z
N MET A 1 14.59 2.15 5.88
CA MET A 1 13.37 2.98 6.04
C MET A 1 12.15 2.30 5.44
N LEU A 2 12.25 1.77 4.22
CA LEU A 2 11.17 1.01 3.60
C LEU A 2 10.73 -0.21 4.45
N ASP A 3 11.67 -0.90 5.10
CA ASP A 3 11.38 -2.01 6.03
C ASP A 3 10.54 -1.60 7.25
N ALA A 4 10.70 -0.36 7.73
CA ALA A 4 9.90 0.16 8.83
C ALA A 4 8.44 0.35 8.41
N PHE A 5 8.22 0.81 7.17
CA PHE A 5 6.88 0.90 6.58
C PHE A 5 6.27 -0.49 6.33
N LEU A 6 7.05 -1.45 5.82
CA LEU A 6 6.60 -2.84 5.67
C LEU A 6 6.18 -3.44 7.01
N THR A 7 7.01 -3.28 8.04
CA THR A 7 6.72 -3.74 9.40
C THR A 7 5.42 -3.11 9.94
N ALA A 8 5.25 -1.80 9.76
CA ALA A 8 4.05 -1.10 10.19
C ALA A 8 2.79 -1.57 9.45
N LEU A 9 2.89 -1.83 8.14
CA LEU A 9 1.79 -2.35 7.33
C LEU A 9 1.40 -3.77 7.74
N ARG A 10 2.36 -4.67 7.92
CA ARG A 10 2.12 -6.04 8.43
C ARG A 10 1.41 -6.01 9.76
N ALA A 11 1.94 -5.24 10.72
CA ALA A 11 1.34 -5.11 12.04
C ALA A 11 -0.06 -4.49 11.98
N SER A 12 -0.33 -3.59 11.03
CA SER A 12 -1.66 -3.01 10.82
C SER A 12 -2.64 -4.03 10.27
N LEU A 13 -2.23 -4.85 9.29
CA LEU A 13 -3.04 -5.95 8.77
C LEU A 13 -3.39 -6.96 9.88
N GLU A 14 -2.44 -7.30 10.74
CA GLU A 14 -2.66 -8.22 11.86
C GLU A 14 -3.71 -7.70 12.85
N ARG A 15 -3.78 -6.38 13.06
CA ARG A 15 -4.76 -5.72 13.94
C ARG A 15 -6.12 -5.48 13.30
N MET A 16 -6.31 -5.79 12.01
CA MET A 16 -7.62 -5.66 11.39
C MET A 16 -8.59 -6.67 12.00
N ASP A 17 -9.84 -6.26 12.18
CA ASP A 17 -10.91 -7.09 12.71
C ASP A 17 -11.29 -8.21 11.74
N ASP A 18 -11.97 -9.23 12.28
CA ASP A 18 -12.46 -10.36 11.49
C ASP A 18 -13.43 -9.88 10.40
N GLY A 19 -13.36 -10.47 9.21
CA GLY A 19 -14.17 -10.08 8.05
C GLY A 19 -13.76 -8.74 7.42
N TRP A 20 -12.67 -8.11 7.85
CA TRP A 20 -12.08 -6.96 7.16
C TRP A 20 -11.74 -7.25 5.69
N ASP A 21 -11.21 -8.43 5.40
CA ASP A 21 -10.87 -8.86 4.04
C ASP A 21 -12.09 -8.91 3.13
N ALA A 22 -13.18 -9.52 3.58
CA ALA A 22 -14.45 -9.56 2.86
C ALA A 22 -15.00 -8.14 2.60
N ARG A 23 -14.99 -7.25 3.61
CA ARG A 23 -15.41 -5.85 3.46
C ARG A 23 -14.54 -5.08 2.49
N PHE A 24 -13.22 -5.31 2.51
CA PHE A 24 -12.29 -4.68 1.58
C PHE A 24 -12.58 -5.11 0.14
N LEU A 25 -12.76 -6.41 -0.11
CA LEU A 25 -13.08 -6.96 -1.42
C LEU A 25 -14.41 -6.41 -1.94
N ALA A 26 -15.45 -6.37 -1.10
CA ALA A 26 -16.74 -5.79 -1.46
C ALA A 26 -16.61 -4.31 -1.85
N THR A 27 -15.83 -3.54 -1.08
CA THR A 27 -15.54 -2.12 -1.38
C THR A 27 -14.81 -1.97 -2.72
N ARG A 28 -13.85 -2.86 -3.02
CA ARG A 28 -13.12 -2.84 -4.30
C ARG A 28 -13.98 -3.25 -5.48
N ALA A 29 -14.86 -4.24 -5.32
CA ALA A 29 -15.83 -4.61 -6.33
C ALA A 29 -16.76 -3.44 -6.67
N LEU A 30 -17.26 -2.73 -5.66
CA LEU A 30 -18.07 -1.53 -5.86
C LEU A 30 -17.32 -0.43 -6.63
N CYS A 31 -16.04 -0.22 -6.32
CA CYS A 31 -15.19 0.72 -7.05
C CYS A 31 -15.06 0.32 -8.53
N GLY A 32 -14.74 -0.94 -8.83
CA GLY A 32 -14.57 -1.42 -10.20
C GLY A 32 -15.84 -1.35 -11.07
N LEU A 33 -17.03 -1.27 -10.45
CA LEU A 33 -18.29 -1.07 -11.16
C LEU A 33 -18.59 0.39 -11.47
N THR A 34 -17.93 1.35 -10.82
CA THR A 34 -18.21 2.78 -10.95
C THR A 34 -16.92 3.60 -11.06
N PRO A 35 -16.48 3.98 -12.27
CA PRO A 35 -15.21 4.67 -12.48
C PRO A 35 -15.02 5.96 -11.66
N ALA A 36 -16.10 6.70 -11.40
CA ALA A 36 -16.06 7.90 -10.56
C ALA A 36 -15.79 7.57 -9.07
N VAL A 37 -16.35 6.47 -8.58
CA VAL A 37 -16.12 5.96 -7.22
C VAL A 37 -14.73 5.35 -7.11
N GLU A 38 -14.27 4.65 -8.15
CA GLU A 38 -12.89 4.17 -8.23
C GLU A 38 -11.88 5.31 -8.13
N ALA A 39 -12.00 6.32 -8.99
CA ALA A 39 -11.13 7.50 -8.98
C ALA A 39 -11.17 8.22 -7.62
N HIS A 40 -12.36 8.40 -7.04
CA HIS A 40 -12.52 8.99 -5.72
C HIS A 40 -11.86 8.13 -4.63
N SER A 41 -12.08 6.81 -4.63
CA SER A 41 -11.52 5.88 -3.65
C SER A 41 -9.99 5.82 -3.71
N LEU A 42 -9.41 5.86 -4.93
CA LEU A 42 -7.97 5.83 -5.13
C LEU A 42 -7.32 7.11 -4.63
N ARG A 43 -7.93 8.26 -4.91
CA ARG A 43 -7.49 9.57 -4.43
C ARG A 43 -7.63 9.69 -2.92
N TYR A 44 -8.80 9.35 -2.37
CA TYR A 44 -9.04 9.40 -0.92
C TYR A 44 -8.14 8.43 -0.15
N CYS A 45 -7.95 7.22 -0.67
CA CYS A 45 -7.00 6.26 -0.11
C CYS A 45 -5.56 6.78 -0.25
N ASN A 46 -5.21 7.48 -1.35
CA ASN A 46 -3.92 8.15 -1.47
C ASN A 46 -3.69 9.11 -0.33
N GLU A 47 -4.59 10.09 -0.19
CA GLU A 47 -4.46 11.20 0.73
C GLU A 47 -4.44 10.70 2.17
N THR A 48 -5.30 9.74 2.50
CA THR A 48 -5.37 9.13 3.84
C THR A 48 -4.10 8.34 4.16
N THR A 49 -3.63 7.50 3.22
CA THR A 49 -2.40 6.70 3.40
C THR A 49 -1.16 7.60 3.50
N GLN A 50 -1.08 8.65 2.67
CA GLN A 50 -0.02 9.65 2.72
C GLN A 50 0.01 10.40 4.06
N ALA A 51 -1.14 10.83 4.55
CA ALA A 51 -1.24 11.48 5.85
C ALA A 51 -0.83 10.55 7.00
N ALA A 52 -1.18 9.27 6.94
CA ALA A 52 -0.76 8.27 7.93
C ALA A 52 0.77 8.05 7.91
N PHE A 53 1.38 7.99 6.71
CA PHE A 53 2.83 7.86 6.57
C PHE A 53 3.61 9.11 6.96
N ALA A 54 3.10 10.31 6.68
CA ALA A 54 3.68 11.56 7.16
C ALA A 54 3.70 11.62 8.70
N ARG A 55 2.62 11.17 9.35
CA ARG A 55 2.56 11.05 10.82
C ARG A 55 3.58 10.03 11.34
N MET A 56 3.84 8.94 10.62
CA MET A 56 4.90 8.00 10.99
C MET A 56 6.30 8.61 10.83
N GLY A 57 6.56 9.36 9.75
CA GLY A 57 7.82 10.09 9.58
C GLY A 57 8.11 11.07 10.73
N ALA A 58 7.09 11.81 11.16
CA ALA A 58 7.20 12.70 12.33
C ALA A 58 7.50 11.93 13.63
N ARG A 59 6.88 10.75 13.85
CA ARG A 59 7.16 9.90 15.02
C ARG A 59 8.56 9.31 15.02
N LEU A 60 9.19 9.19 13.86
CA LEU A 60 10.56 8.69 13.68
C LEU A 60 11.61 9.81 13.78
N GLY A 61 11.20 11.05 14.07
CA GLY A 61 12.12 12.20 14.21
C GLY A 61 12.74 12.66 12.90
N LEU A 62 12.10 12.35 11.76
CA LEU A 62 12.60 12.69 10.44
C LEU A 62 12.09 14.07 10.00
N ASP A 63 12.94 14.82 9.32
CA ASP A 63 12.58 16.14 8.76
C ASP A 63 11.46 15.98 7.71
N PRO A 64 10.29 16.61 7.90
CA PRO A 64 9.21 16.62 6.91
C PRO A 64 9.61 17.21 5.54
N GLY A 65 10.68 18.01 5.51
CA GLY A 65 11.28 18.56 4.29
C GLY A 65 12.15 17.57 3.51
N ASP A 66 12.56 16.44 4.10
CA ASP A 66 13.50 15.51 3.47
C ASP A 66 12.85 14.82 2.25
N VAL A 67 13.42 15.09 1.07
CA VAL A 67 12.98 14.48 -0.20
C VAL A 67 13.06 12.95 -0.15
N ARG A 68 14.04 12.39 0.55
CA ARG A 68 14.18 10.93 0.69
C ARG A 68 13.03 10.34 1.48
N LEU A 69 12.54 11.05 2.51
CA LEU A 69 11.36 10.64 3.26
C LEU A 69 10.11 10.63 2.36
N LYS A 70 9.89 11.70 1.58
CA LYS A 70 8.77 11.76 0.63
C LYS A 70 8.82 10.62 -0.38
N LEU A 71 9.97 10.38 -1.00
CA LEU A 71 10.15 9.31 -1.98
C LEU A 71 9.88 7.93 -1.38
N VAL A 72 10.41 7.64 -0.18
CA VAL A 72 10.15 6.34 0.47
C VAL A 72 8.67 6.17 0.80
N ILE A 73 7.96 7.23 1.20
CA ILE A 73 6.52 7.17 1.45
C ILE A 73 5.75 6.88 0.15
N GLU A 74 6.03 7.62 -0.93
CA GLU A 74 5.38 7.40 -2.22
C GLU A 74 5.60 5.97 -2.75
N VAL A 75 6.83 5.46 -2.62
CA VAL A 75 7.17 4.09 -3.00
C VAL A 75 6.44 3.06 -2.14
N ALA A 76 6.36 3.27 -0.82
CA ALA A 76 5.60 2.40 0.07
C ALA A 76 4.09 2.38 -0.26
N VAL A 77 3.52 3.54 -0.61
CA VAL A 77 2.12 3.67 -1.03
C VAL A 77 1.87 2.94 -2.35
N ALA A 78 2.79 3.10 -3.31
CA ALA A 78 2.71 2.42 -4.61
C ALA A 78 2.78 0.90 -4.45
N ALA A 79 3.72 0.39 -3.64
CA ALA A 79 3.85 -1.04 -3.36
C ALA A 79 2.60 -1.60 -2.67
N TRP A 80 2.06 -0.90 -1.67
CA TRP A 80 0.80 -1.28 -1.01
C TRP A 80 -0.36 -1.36 -2.00
N ARG A 81 -0.53 -0.34 -2.87
CA ARG A 81 -1.59 -0.34 -3.89
C ARG A 81 -1.47 -1.53 -4.82
N HIS A 82 -0.26 -1.78 -5.32
CA HIS A 82 -0.01 -2.88 -6.22
C HIS A 82 -0.40 -4.22 -5.57
N ALA A 83 0.06 -4.47 -4.35
CA ALA A 83 -0.30 -5.66 -3.58
C ALA A 83 -1.80 -5.79 -3.32
N ALA A 84 -2.45 -4.70 -2.89
CA ALA A 84 -3.87 -4.71 -2.55
C ALA A 84 -4.79 -4.91 -3.77
N LEU A 85 -4.46 -4.25 -4.89
CA LEU A 85 -5.24 -4.37 -6.13
C LEU A 85 -5.04 -5.74 -6.78
N SER A 86 -3.80 -6.24 -6.85
CA SER A 86 -3.53 -7.59 -7.38
C SER A 86 -4.18 -8.69 -6.53
N TRP A 87 -4.15 -8.56 -5.21
CA TRP A 87 -4.85 -9.46 -4.30
C TRP A 87 -6.36 -9.43 -4.50
N ALA A 88 -6.95 -8.23 -4.61
CA ALA A 88 -8.38 -8.06 -4.84
C ALA A 88 -8.83 -8.61 -6.21
N ALA A 89 -8.04 -8.38 -7.26
CA ALA A 89 -8.28 -8.93 -8.59
C ALA A 89 -8.26 -10.47 -8.60
N ALA A 90 -7.46 -11.08 -7.72
CA ALA A 90 -7.44 -12.52 -7.50
C ALA A 90 -8.57 -13.02 -6.56
N GLY A 91 -9.60 -12.21 -6.31
CA GLY A 91 -10.72 -12.57 -5.44
C GLY A 91 -10.35 -12.71 -3.96
N GLY A 92 -9.23 -12.11 -3.54
CA GLY A 92 -8.77 -12.17 -2.16
C GLY A 92 -8.25 -13.54 -1.72
N GLN A 93 -7.74 -14.34 -2.65
CA GLN A 93 -7.17 -15.66 -2.37
C GLN A 93 -6.26 -15.68 -1.13
N GLN A 94 -6.44 -16.72 -0.31
CA GLN A 94 -5.72 -16.92 0.96
C GLN A 94 -5.95 -15.81 2.00
N GLY A 95 -7.03 -15.02 1.84
CA GLY A 95 -7.44 -13.97 2.76
C GLY A 95 -6.31 -13.00 3.09
N ARG A 96 -6.24 -12.59 4.35
CA ARG A 96 -5.20 -11.69 4.88
C ARG A 96 -3.78 -12.20 4.66
N ALA A 97 -3.56 -13.52 4.71
CA ALA A 97 -2.24 -14.10 4.47
C ALA A 97 -1.78 -13.91 3.02
N GLY A 98 -2.71 -14.05 2.06
CA GLY A 98 -2.43 -13.81 0.64
C GLY A 98 -2.16 -12.35 0.31
N LEU A 99 -2.76 -11.41 1.04
CA LEU A 99 -2.43 -9.99 0.94
C LEU A 99 -1.03 -9.70 1.51
N ARG A 100 -0.69 -10.29 2.66
CA ARG A 100 0.64 -10.13 3.27
C ARG A 100 1.75 -10.66 2.36
N ALA A 101 1.55 -11.83 1.74
CA ALA A 101 2.54 -12.38 0.80
C ALA A 101 2.80 -11.43 -0.38
N ARG A 102 1.74 -10.91 -1.02
CA ARG A 102 1.87 -9.94 -2.12
C ARG A 102 2.50 -8.63 -1.68
N LEU A 103 2.25 -8.20 -0.45
CA LEU A 103 2.90 -7.03 0.12
C LEU A 103 4.40 -7.24 0.26
N ASP A 104 4.80 -8.41 0.74
CA ASP A 104 6.20 -8.78 0.90
C ASP A 104 6.92 -8.84 -0.46
N GLU A 105 6.28 -9.45 -1.46
CA GLU A 105 6.75 -9.49 -2.85
C GLU A 105 6.91 -8.08 -3.43
N ALA A 106 5.89 -7.22 -3.28
CA ALA A 106 5.93 -5.87 -3.81
C ALA A 106 7.06 -5.03 -3.20
N PHE A 107 7.28 -5.15 -1.89
CA PHE A 107 8.36 -4.43 -1.21
C PHE A 107 9.74 -4.98 -1.57
N ALA A 108 9.88 -6.29 -1.76
CA ALA A 108 11.12 -6.91 -2.22
C ALA A 108 11.50 -6.46 -3.65
N ALA A 109 10.52 -6.21 -4.51
CA ALA A 109 10.74 -5.75 -5.88
C ALA A 109 11.13 -4.27 -5.99
N VAL A 110 10.96 -3.46 -4.94
CA VAL A 110 11.22 -2.00 -5.00
C VAL A 110 12.65 -1.66 -5.44
N PRO A 111 13.72 -2.21 -4.85
CA PRO A 111 15.08 -1.85 -5.24
C PRO A 111 15.36 -2.16 -6.72
N GLU A 112 14.91 -3.32 -7.19
CA GLU A 112 15.06 -3.74 -8.59
C GLU A 112 14.27 -2.84 -9.53
N SER A 113 13.05 -2.42 -9.14
CA SER A 113 12.22 -1.53 -9.94
C SER A 113 12.85 -0.14 -10.16
N ILE A 114 13.60 0.37 -9.18
CA ILE A 114 14.29 1.67 -9.26
C ILE A 114 15.56 1.56 -10.12
N ALA A 115 16.16 0.38 -10.16
CA ALA A 115 17.34 0.09 -10.98
C ALA A 115 16.99 -0.21 -12.44
N LEU A 116 15.70 -0.33 -12.80
CA LEU A 116 15.25 -0.49 -14.18
C LEU A 116 15.65 0.75 -14.99
N THR A 117 16.68 0.61 -15.81
CA THR A 117 16.99 1.55 -16.88
C THR A 117 16.33 1.06 -18.16
N SER A 118 15.65 1.95 -18.88
CA SER A 118 15.33 1.67 -20.28
C SER A 118 16.68 1.59 -21.01
N GLY A 119 17.10 0.39 -21.41
CA GLY A 119 18.18 0.26 -22.36
C GLY A 119 17.87 1.14 -23.57
N GLY A 120 18.79 2.05 -23.91
CA GLY A 120 18.69 2.91 -25.08
C GLY A 120 18.76 2.15 -26.40
#